data_AF-A0A6H9G5K2-F1
#
_entry.id   AF-A0A6H9G5K2-F1
#
_cell.length_a   1.000
_cell.length_b   1.000
_cell.length_c   1.000
_cell.angle_alpha   90.00
_cell.angle_beta   90.00
_cell.angle_gamma   90.00
#
_symmetry.space_group_name_H-M   'P 1'
#
loop_
_entity.id
_entity.type
_entity.pdbx_description
1 polymer ?
#
loop_
_entity_poly.entity_id
_entity_poly.type
_entity_poly.pdbx_seq_one_letter_code
_entity_poly.pdbx_strand_id
1 'polypeptide(L)' 'MVTICPNKPAKTKIIAKLKNSWFNSRNHTYFTRNEKTGLKIEVTQEIPSFKALGKDGLCRLLFYEIRLLYQLLTRNLLK' A
#
# COMPACT_ATOMS: atom_id res chain seq x y z
N MET A 1 -10.26 24.86 -3.58
CA MET A 1 -10.49 24.36 -2.21
C MET A 1 -9.65 23.11 -2.00
N VAL A 2 -8.55 23.21 -1.24
CA VAL A 2 -7.74 22.04 -0.86
C VAL A 2 -8.49 21.33 0.26
N THR A 3 -9.06 20.16 -0.04
CA THR A 3 -9.66 19.28 0.96
C THR A 3 -8.54 18.69 1.83
N ILE A 4 -8.27 19.36 2.95
CA ILE A 4 -7.43 18.82 4.01
C ILE A 4 -8.14 17.56 4.53
N CYS A 5 -7.58 16.38 4.27
CA CYS A 5 -8.13 15.10 4.75
C CYS A 5 -8.43 15.19 6.26
N PRO A 6 -9.72 15.12 6.68
CA PRO A 6 -10.13 15.37 8.06
C PRO A 6 -9.73 14.23 9.03
N ASN A 7 -9.32 13.08 8.49
CA ASN A 7 -8.96 11.88 9.25
C ASN A 7 -7.46 11.56 9.13
N LYS A 8 -6.59 12.49 9.54
CA LYS A 8 -5.17 12.14 9.73
C LYS A 8 -5.07 11.17 10.91
N PRO A 9 -4.63 9.91 10.70
CA PRO A 9 -4.46 8.99 11.82
C PRO A 9 -3.41 9.54 12.79
N ALA A 10 -3.69 9.45 14.09
CA ALA A 10 -2.72 9.82 15.12
C ALA A 10 -1.39 9.08 14.91
N LYS A 11 -0.27 9.75 15.20
CA LYS A 11 1.09 9.21 15.04
C LYS A 11 1.24 7.82 15.67
N THR A 12 0.64 7.61 16.84
CA THR A 12 0.60 6.34 17.56
C THR A 12 -0.08 5.22 16.77
N LYS A 13 -1.20 5.51 16.10
CA LYS A 13 -1.94 4.56 15.26
C LYS A 13 -1.13 4.15 14.02
N ILE A 14 -0.36 5.09 13.45
CA ILE A 14 0.54 4.81 12.32
C ILE A 14 1.67 3.89 12.78
N ILE A 15 2.34 4.22 13.88
CA ILE A 15 3.44 3.43 14.43
C ILE A 15 2.96 2.01 14.80
N ALA A 16 1.80 1.88 15.45
CA ALA A 16 1.23 0.60 15.81
C ALA A 16 0.94 -0.28 14.58
N LYS A 17 0.36 0.28 13.52
CA LYS A 17 0.15 -0.44 12.25
C LYS A 17 1.47 -0.86 11.62
N LEU A 18 2.49 0.00 11.64
CA LEU A 18 3.81 -0.31 11.09
C LEU A 18 4.48 -1.45 11.87
N LYS A 19 4.41 -1.40 13.20
CA LYS A 19 4.93 -2.47 14.08
C LYS A 19 4.23 -3.80 13.82
N ASN A 20 2.90 -3.78 13.70
CA ASN A 20 2.13 -4.99 13.37
C ASN A 20 2.55 -5.57 12.00
N SER A 21 2.67 -4.69 11.02
CA SER A 21 3.11 -4.98 9.65
C SER A 21 4.55 -5.51 9.55
N TRP A 22 5.37 -5.15 10.54
CA TRP A 22 6.75 -5.60 10.63
C TRP A 22 6.86 -7.07 11.00
N PHE A 23 6.01 -7.52 11.93
CA PHE A 23 6.06 -8.88 12.47
C PHE A 23 5.12 -9.85 11.76
N ASN A 24 3.97 -9.37 11.26
CA ASN A 24 2.91 -10.23 10.73
C ASN A 24 2.78 -10.13 9.21
N SER A 25 2.46 -11.25 8.55
CA SER A 25 1.99 -11.23 7.17
C SER A 25 0.62 -10.55 7.09
N ARG A 26 0.28 -10.04 5.91
CA ARG A 26 -0.96 -9.29 5.68
C ARG A 26 -1.57 -9.71 4.36
N ASN A 27 -2.88 -9.91 4.35
CA ASN A 27 -3.61 -10.13 3.11
C ASN A 27 -3.87 -8.78 2.43
N HIS A 28 -3.40 -8.67 1.19
CA HIS A 28 -3.73 -7.55 0.32
C HIS A 28 -4.71 -8.02 -0.73
N THR A 29 -5.91 -7.45 -0.67
CA THR A 29 -6.97 -7.74 -1.62
C THR A 29 -7.07 -6.58 -2.60
N TYR A 30 -6.95 -6.88 -3.89
CA TYR A 30 -7.10 -5.90 -4.97
C TYR A 30 -7.98 -6.47 -6.07
N PHE A 31 -8.58 -5.57 -6.84
CA PHE A 31 -9.36 -5.97 -8.00
C PHE A 31 -8.52 -5.86 -9.25
N THR A 32 -8.48 -6.94 -10.02
CA THR A 32 -7.91 -6.91 -11.38
C THR A 32 -9.00 -7.29 -12.39
N ARG A 33 -8.68 -7.13 -13.67
CA ARG A 33 -9.57 -7.51 -14.76
C ARG A 33 -9.07 -8.82 -15.34
N ASN A 34 -9.94 -9.83 -15.42
CA ASN A 34 -9.59 -11.08 -16.06
C ASN A 34 -9.37 -10.82 -17.55
N GLU A 35 -8.16 -11.09 -18.04
CA GLU A 35 -7.77 -10.78 -19.43
C GLU A 35 -8.60 -11.54 -20.47
N LYS A 36 -9.15 -12.71 -20.11
CA LYS A 36 -9.95 -13.55 -21.03
C LYS A 36 -11.42 -13.18 -21.06
N THR A 37 -11.98 -12.75 -19.93
CA THR A 37 -13.44 -12.50 -19.80
C THR A 37 -13.79 -11.04 -19.58
N GLY A 38 -12.81 -10.16 -19.35
CA GLY A 38 -13.02 -8.74 -19.06
C GLY A 38 -13.71 -8.45 -17.72
N LEU A 39 -14.04 -9.48 -16.95
CA LEU A 39 -14.73 -9.36 -15.66
C LEU A 39 -13.76 -8.90 -14.57
N LYS A 40 -14.29 -8.10 -13.64
CA LYS A 40 -13.57 -7.65 -12.45
C LYS A 40 -13.50 -8.82 -11.47
N ILE A 41 -12.29 -9.28 -11.18
CA ILE A 41 -12.02 -10.36 -10.23
C ILE A 41 -11.30 -9.81 -9.00
N GLU A 42 -11.63 -10.37 -7.85
CA GLU A 42 -10.97 -10.07 -6.58
C GLU A 42 -9.79 -11.02 -6.40
N VAL A 43 -8.61 -10.46 -6.19
CA VAL A 43 -7.38 -11.21 -5.95
C VAL A 43 -6.90 -10.90 -4.54
N THR A 44 -6.83 -11.93 -3.71
CA THR A 44 -6.23 -11.84 -2.38
C THR A 44 -4.83 -12.42 -2.44
N GLN A 45 -3.83 -11.60 -2.14
CA GLN A 45 -2.43 -12.00 -2.08
C GLN A 45 -1.92 -11.86 -0.65
N GLU A 46 -1.24 -12.89 -0.15
CA GLU A 46 -0.53 -12.80 1.13
C GLU A 46 0.78 -12.03 0.92
N ILE A 47 0.93 -10.93 1.64
CA ILE A 47 2.15 -10.14 1.70
C ILE A 47 2.94 -10.60 2.93
N PRO A 48 4.19 -11.06 2.76
CA PRO A 48 5.03 -11.46 3.88
C PRO A 48 5.30 -10.29 4.84
N SER A 49 5.63 -10.63 6.09
CA SER A 49 6.03 -9.62 7.07
C SER A 49 7.29 -8.88 6.61
N PHE A 50 7.45 -7.62 7.00
CA PHE A 50 8.65 -6.86 6.62
C PHE A 50 9.94 -7.49 7.13
N LYS A 51 9.89 -8.15 8.29
CA LYS A 51 11.03 -8.92 8.81
C LYS A 51 11.42 -10.08 7.87
N ALA A 52 10.44 -10.75 7.25
CA ALA A 52 10.67 -11.89 6.35
C ALA A 52 11.16 -11.48 4.95
N LEU A 53 10.89 -10.25 4.52
CA LEU A 53 11.32 -9.71 3.23
C LEU A 53 12.84 -9.50 3.10
N GLY A 54 13.58 -9.51 4.22
CA GLY A 54 15.01 -9.19 4.22
C GLY A 54 15.30 -7.74 3.80
N LYS A 55 16.59 -7.39 3.70
CA LYS A 55 17.01 -6.02 3.33
C LYS A 55 16.54 -5.64 1.92
N ASP A 56 16.68 -6.54 0.96
CA ASP A 56 16.37 -6.25 -0.45
C ASP A 56 14.86 -6.17 -0.71
N GLY A 57 14.05 -7.01 -0.06
CA GLY A 57 12.60 -6.96 -0.16
C GLY A 57 12.01 -5.72 0.50
N LEU A 58 12.58 -5.28 1.63
CA LEU A 58 12.23 -4.03 2.28
C LEU A 58 12.51 -2.81 1.39
N CYS A 59 13.69 -2.74 0.78
CA CYS A 59 14.04 -1.66 -0.14
C CYS A 59 13.10 -1.61 -1.35
N ARG A 60 12.79 -2.76 -1.94
CA ARG A 60 11.82 -2.84 -3.06
C ARG A 60 10.44 -2.36 -2.66
N LEU A 61 9.96 -2.73 -1.47
CA LEU A 61 8.65 -2.32 -0.99
C LEU A 61 8.59 -0.82 -0.69
N LEU A 62 9.61 -0.27 -0.02
CA LEU A 62 9.73 1.18 0.20
C LEU A 62 9.75 1.95 -1.12
N PHE A 63 10.49 1.45 -2.11
CA PHE A 63 10.53 2.06 -3.44
C PHE A 63 9.16 2.04 -4.12
N TYR A 64 8.42 0.93 -4.01
CA TYR A 64 7.08 0.80 -4.59
C TYR A 64 6.07 1.77 -3.96
N GLU A 65 6.07 1.88 -2.63
CA GLU A 65 5.23 2.81 -1.88
C GLU A 65 5.56 4.27 -2.21
N ILE A 66 6.86 4.62 -2.27
CA ILE A 66 7.30 5.97 -2.67
C ILE A 66 6.87 6.28 -4.10
N ARG A 67 6.99 5.32 -5.02
CA ARG A 67 6.54 5.49 -6.41
C ARG A 67 5.04 5.71 -6.49
N LEU A 68 4.25 4.96 -5.72
CA LEU A 68 2.80 5.10 -5.66
C LEU A 68 2.40 6.46 -5.07
N LEU A 69 3.06 6.88 -3.98
CA LEU A 69 2.86 8.19 -3.36
C LEU A 69 3.16 9.32 -4.34
N TYR A 70 4.26 9.22 -5.08
CA TYR A 70 4.62 10.18 -6.13
C TYR A 70 3.57 10.23 -7.24
N GLN A 71 3.10 9.09 -7.73
CA GLN A 71 2.02 9.05 -8.73
C GLN A 71 0.72 9.69 -8.22
N LEU A 72 0.36 9.46 -6.96
CA LEU A 72 -0.80 10.08 -6.33
C LEU A 72 -0.63 11.59 -6.17
N LEU A 73 0.54 12.05 -5.74
CA LEU A 73 0.87 13.47 -5.65
C LEU A 73 0.79 14.13 -7.02
N THR A 74 1.44 13.55 -8.03
CA THR A 74 1.47 14.08 -9.40
C THR A 74 0.08 14.13 -10.03
N ARG A 75 -0.77 13.10 -9.80
CA ARG A 75 -2.17 13.12 -10.25
C ARG A 75 -3.04 14.17 -9.53
N ASN A 76 -2.72 14.50 -8.28
CA ASN A 76 -3.46 15.52 -7.52
C ASN A 76 -2.92 16.95 -7.74
N LEU A 77 -1.66 17.10 -8.16
CA LEU A 77 -1.03 18.38 -8.50
C LEU A 77 -1.26 18.81 -9.95
N LEU A 78 -1.50 17.88 -10.87
CA LEU A 78 -1.88 18.16 -12.26
C LEU A 78 -3.38 18.49 -12.42
N LYS A 79 -4.01 19.06 -11.38
CA LYS A 79 -5.39 19.57 -11.40
C LYS A 79 -5.40 21.08 -11.25
#